data_AF-A0A810Q770-F1
#
_entry.id   AF-A0A810Q770-F1
#
_cell.length_a   1.000
_cell.length_b   1.000
_cell.length_c   1.000
_cell.angle_alpha   90.00
_cell.angle_beta   90.00
_cell.angle_gamma   90.00
#
_symmetry.space_group_name_H-M   'P 1'
#
loop_
_entity.id
_entity.type
_entity.pdbx_description
1 polymer ?
#
loop_
_entity_poly.entity_id
_entity_poly.type
_entity_poly.pdbx_seq_one_letter_code
_entity_poly.pdbx_strand_id
1 'polypeptide(L)'
;MLIFCYQLSHIRSGKSHIQKSLAVWKPELERYTGLVQQIKKKSKERKALVAEKKELPIYHVKRHKTLAVCITELTEDLEELRSEKALLLQRFEYAEDAGAEAFRKDIATMEAGLKKLEAQEQKYSAELDKALDEYAELKAQAADFDPVELYKARQVIRPALEKAVKKQLEDTMQEKPSLIVLLSAKQEASRLLGEDTEERQVRQLIMRRQKEQRTVPQNQSKKKEHWER
;
A
#
# COMPACT_ATOMS: atom_id res chain seq x y z
N MET A 1 6.01 -1.89 13.71
CA MET A 1 6.50 -2.75 12.61
C MET A 1 5.53 -2.85 11.45
N LEU A 2 4.38 -3.54 11.57
CA LEU A 2 3.45 -3.78 10.45
C LEU A 2 2.94 -2.51 9.75
N ILE A 3 2.67 -1.45 10.52
CA ILE A 3 2.20 -0.17 9.98
C ILE A 3 3.25 0.47 9.05
N PHE A 4 4.53 0.48 9.44
CA PHE A 4 5.61 1.00 8.60
C PHE A 4 5.82 0.16 7.34
N CYS A 5 5.78 -1.17 7.45
CA CYS A 5 5.88 -2.06 6.29
C CYS A 5 4.76 -1.80 5.27
N TYR A 6 3.53 -1.59 5.76
CA TYR A 6 2.39 -1.25 4.91
C TYR A 6 2.58 0.11 4.22
N GLN A 7 2.95 1.15 4.97
CA GLN A 7 3.16 2.49 4.42
C GLN A 7 4.29 2.53 3.39
N LEU A 8 5.42 1.88 3.67
CA LEU A 8 6.55 1.76 2.73
C LEU A 8 6.16 1.01 1.46
N SER A 9 5.40 -0.09 1.59
CA SER A 9 4.88 -0.83 0.43
C SER A 9 3.97 0.04 -0.44
N HIS A 10 3.05 0.78 0.19
CA HIS A 10 2.15 1.69 -0.51
C HIS A 10 2.91 2.80 -1.25
N ILE A 11 3.92 3.41 -0.60
CA ILE A 11 4.76 4.45 -1.21
C ILE A 11 5.55 3.89 -2.39
N ARG A 12 6.18 2.71 -2.25
CA ARG A 12 6.93 2.05 -3.33
C ARG A 12 6.05 1.71 -4.51
N SER A 13 4.84 1.20 -4.25
CA SER A 13 3.84 0.95 -5.28
C SER A 13 3.49 2.24 -6.03
N GLY A 14 3.20 3.32 -5.31
CA GLY A 14 2.90 4.64 -5.89
C GLY A 14 4.04 5.20 -6.74
N LYS A 15 5.30 5.06 -6.29
CA LYS A 15 6.48 5.45 -7.07
C LYS A 15 6.58 4.66 -8.38
N SER A 16 6.41 3.34 -8.31
CA SER A 16 6.47 2.48 -9.50
C SER A 16 5.39 2.85 -10.52
N HIS A 17 4.20 3.24 -10.05
CA HIS A 17 3.10 3.68 -10.91
C HIS A 17 3.47 4.99 -11.63
N ILE A 18 3.93 6.00 -10.90
CA ILE A 18 4.35 7.28 -11.49
C ILE A 18 5.51 7.09 -12.46
N GLN A 19 6.49 6.23 -12.14
CA GLN A 19 7.60 5.92 -13.04
C GLN A 19 7.14 5.27 -14.34
N LYS A 20 6.18 4.34 -14.29
CA LYS A 20 5.59 3.72 -15.49
C LYS A 20 4.88 4.76 -16.35
N SER A 21 4.10 5.66 -15.73
CA SER A 21 3.46 6.77 -16.45
C SER A 21 4.50 7.70 -17.09
N LEU A 22 5.53 8.12 -16.35
CA LEU A 22 6.59 8.98 -16.87
C LEU A 22 7.37 8.32 -18.03
N ALA A 23 7.59 7.01 -17.99
CA ALA A 23 8.26 6.28 -19.06
C ALA A 23 7.46 6.29 -20.38
N VAL A 24 6.13 6.39 -20.31
CA VAL A 24 5.26 6.52 -21.48
C VAL A 24 5.21 7.99 -21.94
N TRP A 25 5.02 8.92 -21.01
CA TRP A 25 4.74 10.32 -21.32
C TRP A 25 5.96 11.10 -21.83
N LYS A 26 7.17 10.79 -21.36
CA LYS A 26 8.41 11.45 -21.80
C LYS A 26 8.70 11.30 -23.31
N PRO A 27 8.73 10.08 -23.88
CA PRO A 27 8.99 9.92 -25.32
C PRO A 27 7.85 10.49 -26.18
N GLU A 28 6.63 10.56 -25.67
CA GLU A 28 5.49 11.15 -26.40
C GLU A 28 5.58 12.68 -26.43
N LEU A 29 6.05 13.32 -25.35
CA LEU A 29 6.39 14.74 -25.37
C LEU A 29 7.49 15.03 -26.40
N GLU A 30 8.53 14.20 -26.46
CA GLU A 30 9.60 14.33 -27.46
C GLU A 30 9.05 14.24 -28.89
N ARG A 31 8.21 13.23 -29.18
CA ARG A 31 7.51 13.11 -30.47
C ARG A 31 6.66 14.33 -30.79
N TYR A 32 5.87 14.81 -29.83
CA TYR A 32 5.04 16.01 -30.00
C TYR A 32 5.89 17.24 -30.34
N THR A 33 6.97 17.48 -29.59
CA THR A 33 7.87 18.61 -29.87
C THR A 33 8.56 18.48 -31.23
N GLY A 34 8.92 17.27 -31.63
CA GLY A 34 9.44 16.96 -32.96
C GLY A 34 8.46 17.29 -34.07
N LEU A 35 7.20 16.87 -33.96
CA LEU A 35 6.14 17.20 -34.93
C LEU A 35 5.92 18.70 -35.04
N VAL A 36 5.86 19.42 -33.92
CA VAL A 36 5.73 20.89 -33.92
C VAL A 36 6.89 21.55 -34.67
N GLN A 37 8.12 21.08 -34.47
CA GLN A 37 9.29 21.59 -35.20
C GLN A 37 9.25 21.26 -36.69
N GLN A 38 8.84 20.04 -37.07
CA GLN A 38 8.70 19.62 -38.46
C GLN A 38 7.62 20.44 -39.19
N ILE A 39 6.45 20.62 -38.58
CA ILE A 39 5.38 21.48 -39.10
C ILE A 39 5.89 22.90 -39.31
N LYS A 40 6.65 23.44 -38.34
CA LYS A 40 7.23 24.78 -38.46
C LYS A 40 8.23 24.89 -39.62
N LYS A 41 9.05 23.86 -39.84
CA LYS A 41 10.04 23.81 -40.95
C LYS A 41 9.34 23.70 -42.31
N LYS A 42 8.50 22.68 -42.52
CA LYS A 42 7.76 22.48 -43.77
C LYS A 42 6.82 23.65 -44.09
N SER A 43 6.24 24.30 -43.07
CA SER A 43 5.42 25.50 -43.27
C SER A 43 6.22 26.69 -43.80
N LYS A 44 7.47 26.87 -43.37
CA LYS A 44 8.36 27.90 -43.93
C LYS A 44 8.77 27.57 -45.36
N GLU A 45 9.10 26.31 -45.64
CA GLU A 45 9.46 25.83 -46.99
C GLU A 45 8.30 26.05 -47.97
N ARG A 46 7.07 25.66 -47.60
CA ARG A 46 5.87 25.95 -48.40
C ARG A 46 5.68 27.44 -48.64
N LYS A 47 5.84 28.28 -47.62
CA LYS A 47 5.74 29.75 -47.77
C LYS A 47 6.78 30.30 -48.75
N ALA A 48 8.02 29.80 -48.70
CA ALA A 48 9.08 30.20 -49.62
C ALA A 48 8.77 29.80 -51.07
N LEU A 49 8.31 28.57 -51.31
CA LEU A 49 7.94 28.12 -52.66
C LEU A 49 6.70 28.85 -53.21
N VAL A 50 5.73 29.16 -52.36
CA VAL A 50 4.57 30.00 -52.73
C VAL A 50 5.03 31.41 -53.11
N ALA A 51 6.01 31.98 -52.40
CA ALA A 51 6.58 33.28 -52.73
C ALA A 51 7.37 33.24 -54.06
N GLU A 52 8.25 32.25 -54.25
CA GLU A 52 8.99 32.05 -55.51
C GLU A 52 8.03 31.91 -56.70
N LYS A 53 6.96 31.13 -56.54
CA LYS A 53 5.94 30.98 -57.58
C LYS A 53 5.24 32.31 -57.91
N LYS A 54 5.00 33.19 -56.92
CA LYS A 54 4.37 34.49 -57.13
C LYS A 54 5.30 35.50 -57.83
N GLU A 55 6.59 35.45 -57.56
CA GLU A 55 7.60 36.31 -58.18
C GLU A 55 7.94 35.88 -59.61
N LEU A 56 7.77 34.60 -59.94
CA LEU A 56 8.03 34.08 -61.27
C LEU A 56 7.04 34.63 -62.31
N PRO A 57 7.54 35.25 -63.40
CA PRO A 57 6.68 35.69 -64.50
C PRO A 57 5.82 34.56 -65.09
N ILE A 58 4.59 34.89 -65.48
CA ILE A 58 3.55 33.93 -65.90
C ILE A 58 3.97 33.09 -67.11
N TYR A 59 4.85 33.61 -67.97
CA TYR A 59 5.33 32.92 -69.17
C TYR A 59 6.23 31.70 -68.87
N HIS A 60 6.76 31.54 -67.64
CA HIS A 60 7.53 30.37 -67.22
C HIS A 60 6.63 29.17 -66.83
N VAL A 61 5.76 28.74 -67.74
CA VAL A 61 4.72 27.72 -67.49
C VAL A 61 5.28 26.41 -66.92
N LYS A 62 6.42 25.93 -67.41
CA LYS A 62 7.04 24.69 -66.92
C LYS A 62 7.44 24.80 -65.44
N ARG A 63 8.03 25.92 -65.03
CA ARG A 63 8.48 26.17 -63.66
C ARG A 63 7.31 26.43 -62.71
N HIS A 64 6.26 27.10 -63.19
CA HIS A 64 4.99 27.24 -62.45
C HIS A 64 4.33 25.90 -62.17
N LYS A 65 4.35 24.96 -63.13
CA LYS A 65 3.81 23.61 -62.96
C LYS A 65 4.62 22.80 -61.94
N THR A 66 5.95 22.81 -62.03
CA THR A 66 6.80 22.09 -61.04
C THR A 66 6.62 22.65 -59.63
N LEU A 67 6.59 23.98 -59.47
CA LEU A 67 6.35 24.60 -58.17
C LEU A 67 4.94 24.32 -57.64
N ALA A 68 3.93 24.24 -58.53
CA ALA A 68 2.58 23.86 -58.12
C ALA A 68 2.54 22.45 -57.51
N VAL A 69 3.21 21.48 -58.15
CA VAL A 69 3.31 20.10 -57.66
C VAL A 69 4.05 20.04 -56.31
N CYS A 70 5.20 20.70 -56.18
CA CYS A 70 5.92 20.71 -54.90
C CYS A 70 5.13 21.41 -53.77
N ILE A 71 4.34 22.44 -54.09
CA ILE A 71 3.47 23.11 -53.11
C ILE A 71 2.32 22.19 -52.68
N THR A 72 1.74 21.39 -53.58
CA THR A 72 0.67 20.43 -53.23
C THR A 72 1.21 19.31 -52.37
N GLU A 73 2.33 18.70 -52.75
CA GLU A 73 3.02 17.66 -51.96
C GLU A 73 3.35 18.17 -50.54
N LEU A 74 3.91 19.37 -50.41
CA LEU A 74 4.18 19.97 -49.09
C LEU A 74 2.91 20.35 -48.32
N THR A 75 1.78 20.56 -48.99
CA THR A 75 0.51 20.84 -48.32
C THR A 75 -0.06 19.55 -47.74
N GLU A 76 -0.01 18.44 -48.49
CA GLU A 76 -0.40 17.10 -48.04
C GLU A 76 0.45 16.65 -46.85
N ASP A 77 1.78 16.74 -46.98
CA ASP A 77 2.73 16.46 -45.89
C ASP A 77 2.44 17.27 -44.61
N LEU A 78 1.99 18.52 -44.75
CA LEU A 78 1.65 19.37 -43.62
C LEU A 78 0.31 18.97 -42.99
N GLU A 79 -0.65 18.51 -43.77
CA GLU A 79 -1.92 17.97 -43.27
C GLU A 79 -1.72 16.66 -42.52
N GLU A 80 -0.85 15.77 -43.03
CA GLU A 80 -0.45 14.54 -42.34
C GLU A 80 0.22 14.84 -41.00
N LEU A 81 1.23 15.72 -40.97
CA LEU A 81 1.88 16.07 -39.70
C LEU A 81 0.92 16.74 -38.70
N ARG A 82 -0.07 17.51 -39.18
CA ARG A 82 -1.10 18.12 -38.34
C ARG A 82 -2.07 17.08 -37.80
N SER A 83 -2.45 16.09 -38.60
CA SER A 83 -3.33 15.00 -38.15
C SER A 83 -2.64 14.11 -37.13
N GLU A 84 -1.35 13.79 -37.32
CA GLU A 84 -0.54 13.08 -36.33
C GLU A 84 -0.41 13.86 -35.02
N LYS A 85 -0.18 15.19 -35.11
CA LYS A 85 -0.15 16.06 -33.92
C LYS A 85 -1.50 16.04 -33.18
N ALA A 86 -2.62 16.15 -33.92
CA ALA A 86 -3.96 16.14 -33.34
C ALA A 86 -4.28 14.79 -32.68
N LEU A 87 -3.89 13.67 -33.31
CA LEU A 87 -4.07 12.32 -32.78
C LEU A 87 -3.28 12.12 -31.48
N LEU A 88 -2.06 12.66 -31.39
CA LEU A 88 -1.32 12.67 -30.13
C LEU A 88 -2.07 13.47 -29.06
N LEU A 89 -2.54 14.67 -29.36
CA LEU A 89 -3.27 15.48 -28.37
C LEU A 89 -4.57 14.79 -27.90
N GLN A 90 -5.30 14.17 -28.84
CA GLN A 90 -6.51 13.41 -28.54
C GLN A 90 -6.24 12.23 -27.61
N ARG A 91 -5.14 11.49 -27.82
CA ARG A 91 -4.78 10.34 -26.98
C ARG A 91 -4.54 10.72 -25.51
N PHE A 92 -4.17 11.98 -25.26
CA PHE A 92 -3.93 12.52 -23.92
C PHE A 92 -5.03 13.49 -23.47
N GLU A 93 -6.14 13.57 -24.20
CA GLU A 93 -7.29 14.42 -23.88
C GLU A 93 -6.95 15.92 -23.75
N TYR A 94 -5.88 16.38 -24.42
CA TYR A 94 -5.48 17.78 -24.39
C TYR A 94 -6.15 18.59 -25.50
N ALA A 95 -6.46 19.85 -25.20
CA ALA A 95 -6.92 20.83 -26.19
C ALA A 95 -5.81 21.16 -27.21
N GLU A 96 -6.21 21.33 -28.49
CA GLU A 96 -5.30 21.54 -29.62
C GLU A 96 -4.35 22.75 -29.49
N ASP A 97 -4.81 23.80 -28.79
CA ASP A 97 -4.10 25.07 -28.63
C ASP A 97 -3.24 25.16 -27.36
N ALA A 98 -3.50 24.34 -26.34
CA ALA A 98 -2.84 24.40 -25.03
C ALA A 98 -1.98 23.17 -24.68
N GLY A 99 -2.00 22.12 -25.53
CA GLY A 99 -1.45 20.82 -25.20
C GLY A 99 0.03 20.81 -24.82
N ALA A 100 0.88 21.62 -25.47
CA ALA A 100 2.32 21.62 -25.21
C ALA A 100 2.69 22.03 -23.77
N GLU A 101 2.00 23.05 -23.25
CA GLU A 101 2.24 23.54 -21.90
C GLU A 101 1.58 22.65 -20.86
N ALA A 102 0.38 22.13 -21.16
CA ALA A 102 -0.33 21.20 -20.30
C ALA A 102 0.47 19.90 -20.09
N PHE A 103 0.96 19.28 -21.17
CA PHE A 103 1.85 18.11 -21.12
C PHE A 103 3.08 18.33 -20.23
N ARG A 104 3.76 19.47 -20.40
CA ARG A 104 4.96 19.79 -19.62
C ARG A 104 4.63 20.03 -18.15
N LYS A 105 3.51 20.68 -17.86
CA LYS A 105 3.03 20.88 -16.48
C LYS A 105 2.72 19.54 -15.82
N ASP A 106 2.07 18.62 -16.52
CA ASP A 106 1.70 17.32 -15.96
C ASP A 106 2.91 16.40 -15.74
N ILE A 107 3.89 16.45 -16.63
CA ILE A 107 5.17 15.77 -16.39
C ILE A 107 5.87 16.38 -15.17
N ALA A 108 5.89 17.71 -15.03
CA ALA A 108 6.50 18.37 -13.88
C ALA A 108 5.76 18.06 -12.57
N THR A 109 4.43 17.95 -12.57
CA THR A 109 3.66 17.57 -11.38
C THR A 109 3.92 16.11 -10.99
N MET A 110 3.99 15.20 -11.97
CA MET A 110 4.37 13.80 -11.73
C MET A 110 5.79 13.68 -11.16
N GLU A 111 6.77 14.40 -11.71
CA GLU A 111 8.15 14.42 -11.20
C GLU A 111 8.25 15.04 -9.80
N ALA A 112 7.50 16.10 -9.52
CA ALA A 112 7.42 16.67 -8.18
C ALA A 112 6.75 15.69 -7.19
N GLY A 113 5.73 14.96 -7.62
CA GLY A 113 5.09 13.90 -6.85
C GLY A 113 6.05 12.76 -6.52
N LEU A 114 6.87 12.36 -7.49
CA LEU A 114 7.92 11.34 -7.30
C LEU A 114 8.92 11.76 -6.20
N LYS A 115 9.43 13.00 -6.26
CA LYS A 115 10.36 13.54 -5.25
C LYS A 115 9.75 13.57 -3.85
N LYS A 116 8.46 13.91 -3.74
CA LYS A 116 7.75 13.88 -2.45
C LYS A 116 7.65 12.46 -1.89
N LEU A 117 7.33 11.48 -2.73
CA LEU A 117 7.28 10.07 -2.32
C LEU A 117 8.67 9.52 -1.96
N GLU A 118 9.73 9.96 -2.64
CA GLU A 118 11.12 9.64 -2.29
C GLU A 118 11.47 10.14 -0.88
N ALA A 119 11.15 11.41 -0.58
CA ALA A 119 11.39 11.97 0.74
C ALA A 119 10.58 11.25 1.84
N GLN A 120 9.32 10.91 1.55
CA GLN A 120 8.48 10.15 2.49
C GLN A 120 9.01 8.74 2.73
N GLU A 121 9.47 8.04 1.69
CA GLU A 121 10.06 6.71 1.83
C GLU A 121 11.29 6.74 2.74
N GLN A 122 12.21 7.70 2.52
CA GLN A 122 13.40 7.87 3.35
C GLN A 122 13.07 8.18 4.81
N LYS A 123 12.04 9.00 5.05
CA LYS A 123 11.57 9.30 6.41
C LYS A 123 11.03 8.05 7.10
N TYR A 124 10.12 7.32 6.46
CA TYR A 124 9.52 6.12 7.06
C TYR A 124 10.50 4.96 7.21
N SER A 125 11.51 4.85 6.33
CA SER A 125 12.58 3.86 6.51
C SER A 125 13.40 4.18 7.76
N ALA A 126 13.80 5.45 7.95
CA ALA A 126 14.55 5.84 9.14
C ALA A 126 13.73 5.67 10.43
N GLU A 127 12.42 5.91 10.41
CA GLU A 127 11.55 5.65 11.56
C GLU A 127 11.40 4.14 11.83
N LEU A 128 11.33 3.31 10.79
CA LEU A 128 11.31 1.85 10.93
C LEU A 128 12.59 1.32 11.55
N ASP A 129 13.75 1.80 11.08
CA ASP A 129 15.06 1.39 11.59
C ASP A 129 15.20 1.74 13.07
N LYS A 130 14.82 2.97 13.47
CA LYS A 130 14.79 3.37 14.88
C LYS A 130 13.89 2.47 15.73
N ALA A 131 12.69 2.16 15.24
CA ALA A 131 11.77 1.27 15.96
C ALA A 131 12.30 -0.17 16.06
N LEU A 132 13.12 -0.61 15.10
CA LEU A 132 13.78 -1.91 15.13
C LEU A 132 14.89 -1.93 16.19
N ASP A 133 15.66 -0.85 16.28
CA ASP A 133 16.71 -0.68 17.28
C ASP A 133 16.12 -0.64 18.70
N GLU A 134 15.10 0.18 18.94
CA GLU A 134 14.38 0.24 20.22
C GLU A 134 13.82 -1.13 20.62
N TYR A 135 13.25 -1.87 19.67
CA TYR A 135 12.75 -3.22 19.91
C TYR A 135 13.89 -4.20 20.25
N ALA A 136 15.04 -4.10 19.58
CA ALA A 136 16.21 -4.92 19.85
C ALA A 136 16.78 -4.65 21.24
N GLU A 137 16.85 -3.38 21.66
CA GLU A 137 17.28 -2.98 23.00
C GLU A 137 16.34 -3.53 24.08
N LEU A 138 15.03 -3.36 23.93
CA LEU A 138 14.05 -3.92 24.86
C LEU A 138 14.12 -5.45 24.92
N LYS A 139 14.35 -6.10 23.77
CA LYS A 139 14.52 -7.55 23.70
C LYS A 139 15.80 -8.00 24.40
N ALA A 140 16.89 -7.24 24.29
CA ALA A 140 18.14 -7.53 24.99
C ALA A 140 17.97 -7.36 26.51
N GLN A 141 17.30 -6.30 26.97
CA GLN A 141 16.96 -6.13 28.39
C GLN A 141 16.08 -7.27 28.92
N ALA A 142 15.17 -7.77 28.09
CA ALA A 142 14.28 -8.87 28.45
C ALA A 142 14.95 -10.26 28.40
N ALA A 143 16.16 -10.39 27.82
CA ALA A 143 16.79 -11.68 27.56
C ALA A 143 17.24 -12.40 28.83
N ASP A 144 17.62 -11.66 29.87
CA ASP A 144 18.14 -12.21 31.12
C ASP A 144 17.04 -12.56 32.14
N PHE A 145 15.76 -12.29 31.85
CA PHE A 145 14.68 -12.60 32.78
C PHE A 145 14.35 -14.09 32.78
N ASP A 146 14.49 -14.74 33.94
CA ASP A 146 13.96 -16.09 34.16
C ASP A 146 12.40 -16.03 34.17
N PRO A 147 11.72 -16.75 33.27
CA PRO A 147 10.25 -16.85 33.27
C PRO A 147 9.67 -17.29 34.61
N VAL A 148 10.39 -18.13 35.37
CA VAL A 148 9.94 -18.65 36.67
C VAL A 148 10.01 -17.56 37.75
N GLU A 149 11.10 -16.79 37.78
CA GLU A 149 11.23 -15.65 38.70
C GLU A 149 10.22 -14.54 38.39
N LEU A 150 9.99 -14.28 37.10
CA LEU A 150 8.99 -13.32 36.64
C LEU A 150 7.57 -13.74 37.05
N TYR A 151 7.24 -15.03 36.94
CA TYR A 151 5.95 -15.57 37.41
C TYR A 151 5.80 -15.42 38.93
N LYS A 152 6.85 -15.73 39.71
CA LYS A 152 6.84 -15.56 41.17
C LYS A 152 6.65 -14.09 41.56
N ALA A 153 7.36 -13.17 40.91
CA ALA A 153 7.21 -11.73 41.16
C ALA A 153 5.78 -11.24 40.81
N ARG A 154 5.19 -11.73 39.70
CA ARG A 154 3.79 -11.43 39.34
C ARG A 154 2.81 -11.94 40.39
N GLN A 155 2.97 -13.17 40.88
CA GLN A 155 2.15 -13.74 41.94
C GLN A 155 2.16 -12.88 43.21
N VAL A 156 3.30 -12.30 43.58
CA VAL A 156 3.43 -11.43 44.76
C VAL A 156 2.66 -10.11 44.58
N ILE A 157 2.71 -9.49 43.40
CA ILE A 157 2.14 -8.15 43.16
C ILE A 157 0.64 -8.23 42.80
N ARG A 158 0.19 -9.35 42.20
CA ARG A 158 -1.17 -9.54 41.68
C ARG A 158 -2.27 -9.22 42.69
N PRO A 159 -2.26 -9.69 43.95
CA PRO A 159 -3.34 -9.39 44.90
C PRO A 159 -3.49 -7.90 45.20
N ALA A 160 -2.38 -7.16 45.26
CA ALA A 160 -2.40 -5.72 45.51
C ALA A 160 -2.98 -4.96 44.30
N LEU A 161 -2.59 -5.33 43.08
CA LEU A 161 -3.13 -4.77 41.84
C LEU A 161 -4.62 -5.07 41.68
N GLU A 162 -5.05 -6.31 41.90
CA GLU A 162 -6.47 -6.69 41.82
C GLU A 162 -7.32 -5.89 42.81
N LYS A 163 -6.81 -5.66 44.03
CA LYS A 163 -7.51 -4.87 45.05
C LYS A 163 -7.59 -3.38 44.65
N ALA A 164 -6.52 -2.83 44.08
CA ALA A 164 -6.49 -1.45 43.60
C ALA A 164 -7.47 -1.24 42.44
N VAL A 165 -7.44 -2.12 41.44
CA VAL A 165 -8.35 -2.06 40.28
C VAL A 165 -9.80 -2.26 40.72
N LYS A 166 -10.07 -3.19 41.64
CA LYS A 166 -11.42 -3.38 42.18
C LYS A 166 -11.92 -2.11 42.88
N LYS A 167 -11.09 -1.46 43.68
CA LYS A 167 -11.45 -0.21 44.35
C LYS A 167 -11.70 0.93 43.34
N GLN A 168 -10.83 1.05 42.33
CA GLN A 168 -11.00 2.04 41.27
C GLN A 168 -12.32 1.80 40.49
N LEU A 169 -12.69 0.55 40.26
CA LEU A 169 -13.95 0.19 39.62
C LEU A 169 -15.17 0.51 40.50
N GLU A 170 -15.09 0.22 41.81
CA GLU A 170 -16.09 0.62 42.82
C GLU A 170 -16.29 2.14 42.85
N ASP A 171 -15.20 2.91 42.86
CA ASP A 171 -15.22 4.37 42.89
C ASP A 171 -15.82 4.96 41.59
N THR A 172 -15.54 4.34 40.44
CA THR A 172 -16.02 4.82 39.12
C THR A 172 -17.49 4.49 38.89
N MET A 173 -17.94 3.30 39.32
CA MET A 173 -19.32 2.86 39.15
C MET A 173 -20.25 3.36 40.27
N GLN A 174 -19.70 3.89 41.36
CA GLN A 174 -20.40 4.20 42.63
C GLN A 174 -21.18 3.01 43.22
N GLU A 175 -20.90 1.81 42.75
CA GLU A 175 -21.55 0.56 43.13
C GLU A 175 -20.51 -0.56 43.21
N LYS A 176 -20.79 -1.58 44.03
CA LYS A 176 -19.90 -2.74 44.14
C LYS A 176 -19.98 -3.62 42.89
N PRO A 177 -18.86 -3.89 42.20
CA PRO A 177 -18.82 -4.81 41.06
C PRO A 177 -19.32 -6.19 41.46
N SER A 178 -20.14 -6.79 40.60
CA SER A 178 -20.64 -8.14 40.82
C SER A 178 -19.50 -9.17 40.79
N LEU A 179 -19.66 -10.25 41.56
CA LEU A 179 -18.65 -11.31 41.65
C LEU A 179 -18.35 -11.95 40.28
N ILE A 180 -19.38 -12.06 39.43
CA ILE A 180 -19.29 -12.65 38.09
C ILE A 180 -18.38 -11.81 37.19
N VAL A 181 -18.53 -10.47 37.21
CA VAL A 181 -17.72 -9.55 36.42
C VAL A 181 -16.25 -9.56 36.87
N LEU A 182 -16.01 -9.61 38.19
CA LEU A 182 -14.66 -9.72 38.72
C LEU A 182 -13.99 -11.05 38.34
N LEU A 183 -14.74 -12.16 38.38
CA LEU A 183 -14.23 -13.47 38.00
C LEU A 183 -13.92 -13.55 36.51
N SER A 184 -14.80 -13.01 35.65
CA SER A 184 -14.56 -12.98 34.20
C SER A 184 -13.35 -12.10 33.87
N ALA A 185 -13.21 -10.94 34.52
CA ALA A 185 -12.06 -10.06 34.32
C ALA A 185 -10.73 -10.73 34.73
N LYS A 186 -10.73 -11.49 35.83
CA LYS A 186 -9.56 -12.29 36.24
C LYS A 186 -9.21 -13.37 35.21
N GLN A 187 -10.20 -14.08 34.70
CA GLN A 187 -10.00 -15.09 33.65
C GLN A 187 -9.48 -14.46 32.36
N GLU A 188 -10.03 -13.32 31.94
CA GLU A 188 -9.56 -12.57 30.77
C GLU A 188 -8.09 -12.15 30.93
N ALA A 189 -7.71 -11.67 32.12
CA ALA A 189 -6.33 -11.31 32.44
C ALA A 189 -5.38 -12.52 32.40
N SER A 190 -5.75 -13.66 33.01
CA SER A 190 -4.99 -14.90 32.94
C SER A 190 -4.82 -15.41 31.51
N ARG A 191 -5.86 -15.28 30.67
CA ARG A 191 -5.83 -15.63 29.25
C ARG A 191 -4.88 -14.73 28.47
N LEU A 192 -4.91 -13.41 28.68
CA LEU A 192 -4.00 -12.46 28.03
C LEU A 192 -2.54 -12.69 28.42
N LEU A 193 -2.29 -13.14 29.66
CA LEU A 193 -0.97 -13.48 30.16
C LEU A 193 -0.49 -14.88 29.76
N GLY A 194 -1.35 -15.70 29.12
CA GLY A 194 -1.02 -17.08 28.74
C GLY A 194 -0.95 -18.07 29.91
N GLU A 195 -1.42 -17.70 31.09
CA GLU A 195 -1.40 -18.55 32.28
C GLU A 195 -2.50 -19.63 32.22
N ASP A 196 -3.63 -19.31 31.59
CA ASP A 196 -4.77 -20.22 31.41
C ASP A 196 -4.50 -21.36 30.41
N THR A 197 -3.52 -21.23 29.51
CA THR A 197 -3.26 -22.25 28.48
C THR A 197 -2.65 -23.52 29.06
N GLU A 198 -1.78 -23.41 30.05
CA GLU A 198 -1.19 -24.56 30.74
C GLU A 198 -2.22 -25.23 31.65
N GLU A 199 -2.97 -24.44 32.42
CA GLU A 199 -4.05 -24.97 33.27
C GLU A 199 -5.15 -25.67 32.47
N ARG A 200 -5.51 -25.16 31.28
CA ARG A 200 -6.51 -25.78 30.42
C ARG A 200 -6.02 -27.11 29.84
N GLN A 201 -4.76 -27.21 29.46
CA GLN A 201 -4.15 -28.47 29.01
C GLN A 201 -4.14 -29.50 30.14
N VAL A 202 -3.72 -29.10 31.35
CA VAL A 202 -3.73 -29.97 32.54
C VAL A 202 -5.15 -30.40 32.90
N ARG A 203 -6.14 -29.48 32.89
CA ARG A 203 -7.55 -29.80 33.12
C ARG A 203 -8.10 -30.76 32.06
N GLN A 204 -7.76 -30.59 30.79
CA GLN A 204 -8.13 -31.53 29.73
C GLN A 204 -7.49 -32.90 29.93
N LEU A 205 -6.23 -32.96 30.36
CA LEU A 205 -5.53 -34.21 30.65
C LEU A 205 -6.17 -34.95 31.83
N ILE A 206 -6.54 -34.23 32.89
CA ILE A 206 -7.24 -34.77 34.06
C ILE A 206 -8.63 -35.27 33.66
N MET A 207 -9.38 -34.52 32.85
CA MET A 207 -10.70 -34.92 32.34
C MET A 207 -10.61 -36.16 31.46
N ARG A 208 -9.58 -36.29 30.61
CA ARG A 208 -9.31 -37.49 29.81
C ARG A 208 -9.01 -38.70 30.71
N ARG A 209 -8.10 -38.55 31.68
CA ARG A 209 -7.79 -39.61 32.67
C ARG A 209 -9.01 -40.03 33.49
N GLN A 210 -9.84 -39.09 33.94
CA GLN A 210 -11.07 -39.40 34.66
C GLN A 210 -12.11 -40.12 33.78
N LYS A 211 -12.19 -39.76 32.50
CA LYS A 211 -13.08 -40.44 31.54
C LYS A 211 -12.61 -41.88 31.27
N GLU A 212 -11.31 -42.09 31.14
CA GLU A 212 -10.68 -43.41 31.00
C GLU A 212 -10.84 -44.28 32.27
N GLN A 213 -10.75 -43.68 33.46
CA GLN A 213 -11.00 -44.39 34.72
C GLN A 213 -12.47 -44.74 34.93
N ARG A 214 -13.41 -43.92 34.43
CA ARG A 214 -14.86 -44.19 34.50
C ARG A 214 -15.35 -45.24 33.50
N THR A 215 -14.53 -45.61 32.50
CA THR A 215 -14.85 -46.68 31.53
C THR A 215 -14.50 -48.09 32.02
N VAL A 216 -14.07 -48.27 33.28
CA VAL A 216 -14.02 -49.60 33.89
C VAL A 216 -15.44 -49.98 34.30
N PRO A 217 -16.04 -51.07 33.75
CA PRO A 217 -17.43 -51.39 34.00
C PRO A 217 -17.62 -51.86 35.44
N GLN A 218 -18.17 -50.99 36.28
CA GLN A 218 -18.74 -51.35 37.58
C GLN A 218 -20.08 -52.08 37.36
N ASN A 219 -20.05 -53.26 36.73
CA ASN A 219 -21.21 -54.10 36.52
C ASN A 219 -20.82 -55.58 36.59
N GLN A 220 -20.24 -55.99 37.71
CA GLN A 220 -20.11 -57.40 38.09
C GLN A 220 -20.30 -57.56 39.61
N SER A 221 -21.49 -57.25 40.13
CA SER A 221 -21.97 -57.96 41.32
C SER A 221 -23.50 -57.92 41.36
N LYS A 222 -24.10 -59.05 41.75
CA LYS A 222 -25.55 -59.37 41.77
C LYS A 222 -26.10 -60.12 40.55
N LYS A 223 -25.50 -61.27 40.25
CA LYS A 223 -26.29 -62.50 40.04
C LYS A 223 -25.92 -63.48 41.15
N LYS A 224 -26.72 -63.49 42.23
CA LYS A 224 -26.79 -64.64 43.12
C LYS A 224 -28.04 -65.41 42.69
N GLU A 225 -27.79 -66.59 42.20
CA GLU A 225 -28.75 -67.59 41.74
C GLU A 225 -29.70 -67.94 42.87
N HIS A 226 -31.00 -67.85 42.60
CA HIS A 226 -32.05 -68.39 43.44
C HIS A 226 -32.57 -69.63 42.70
N TRP A 227 -32.08 -70.81 43.07
CA TRP A 227 -32.71 -72.07 42.71
C TRP A 227 -33.65 -72.44 43.87
N GLU A 228 -34.95 -72.54 43.57
CA GLU A 228 -35.98 -73.01 44.48
C GLU A 228 -36.03 -74.56 44.51
N ARG A 229 -36.28 -75.06 45.74
CA ARG A 229 -36.75 -76.39 46.19
C ARG A 229 -35.73 -77.29 46.86
#